data_AF-Q4W4B5-F1
#
_entry.id   AF-Q4W4B5-F1
#
_cell.length_a   1.000
_cell.length_b   1.000
_cell.length_c   1.000
_cell.angle_alpha   90.00
_cell.angle_beta   90.00
_cell.angle_gamma   90.00
#
_symmetry.space_group_name_H-M   'P 1'
#
loop_
_entity.id
_entity.type
_entity.pdbx_description
1 polymer ?
#
loop_
_entity_poly.entity_id
_entity_poly.type
_entity_poly.pdbx_seq_one_letter_code
_entity_poly.pdbx_strand_id
1 'polypeptide(L)'
;ASCSSAITFIDGDEGVLRYRGHDIADLAQSNDFTAVIYLLLYGKLPNLEQHKKFFLKIQELSKVPEQVVNVIKAFPKTAHPMSILIACFATLSALYHERYGNNVSNENLDFGISAIAQVPAIIAMVYRHTNDQEFIDTDNELNYSKSFLRMMFGNALDNDKSTLFAKALDKIFTLHADHEQNASTAAVRVVGSAGSNLFACLSAGVATLWGP
;
A
#
# COMPACT_ATOMS: atom_id res chain seq x y z
N ALA A 1 17.94 15.78 12.64
CA ALA A 1 16.59 15.57 12.08
C ALA A 1 16.43 16.42 10.83
N SER A 2 16.05 15.81 9.69
CA SER A 2 15.88 16.51 8.39
C SER A 2 14.51 17.16 8.22
N CYS A 3 13.57 16.93 9.13
CA CYS A 3 12.19 17.39 9.04
C CYS A 3 11.49 17.45 10.41
N SER A 4 10.34 18.13 10.44
CA SER A 4 9.31 17.90 11.46
C SER A 4 8.25 16.92 10.92
N SER A 5 7.74 16.04 11.78
CA SER A 5 6.69 15.06 11.45
C SER A 5 5.83 14.80 12.68
N ALA A 6 4.55 14.53 12.45
CA ALA A 6 3.58 14.12 13.46
C ALA A 6 2.92 12.78 13.11
N ILE A 7 3.55 11.98 12.23
CA ILE A 7 3.00 10.71 11.72
C ILE A 7 3.31 9.57 12.69
N THR A 8 4.60 9.35 12.96
CA THR A 8 5.10 8.24 13.75
C THR A 8 6.16 8.76 14.71
N PHE A 9 6.19 8.18 15.91
CA PHE A 9 7.22 8.41 16.91
C PHE A 9 7.88 7.08 17.26
N ILE A 10 9.21 7.10 17.37
CA ILE A 10 10.02 5.95 17.77
C ILE A 10 10.94 6.37 18.92
N ASP A 11 10.97 5.55 19.97
CA ASP A 11 12.02 5.54 20.96
C ASP A 11 12.70 4.16 20.91
N GLY A 12 13.91 4.11 20.35
CA GLY A 12 14.62 2.85 20.13
C GLY A 12 15.16 2.22 21.42
N ASP A 13 15.51 3.06 22.41
CA ASP A 13 16.08 2.59 23.67
C ASP A 13 14.99 1.97 24.56
N GLU A 14 13.80 2.56 24.55
CA GLU A 14 12.63 2.07 25.29
C GLU A 14 11.75 1.11 24.47
N GLY A 15 12.09 0.87 23.19
CA GLY A 15 11.33 -0.01 22.30
C GLY A 15 9.91 0.47 22.00
N VAL A 16 9.68 1.78 21.97
CA VAL A 16 8.35 2.39 21.77
C VAL A 16 8.17 2.75 20.29
N LEU A 17 7.04 2.33 19.72
CA LEU A 17 6.61 2.73 18.38
C LEU A 17 5.14 3.16 18.41
N ARG A 18 4.87 4.41 18.00
CA ARG A 18 3.52 4.99 18.04
C ARG A 18 3.13 5.60 16.71
N TYR A 19 1.94 5.27 16.21
CA TYR A 19 1.32 5.96 15.07
C TYR A 19 0.34 7.00 15.57
N ARG A 20 0.57 8.27 15.23
CA ARG A 20 -0.27 9.40 15.66
C ARG A 20 -0.53 9.43 17.18
N GLY A 21 0.43 8.96 17.97
CA GLY A 21 0.34 8.86 19.43
C GLY A 21 -0.27 7.57 19.97
N HIS A 22 -0.83 6.69 19.12
CA HIS A 22 -1.34 5.38 19.52
C HIS A 22 -0.24 4.33 19.51
N ASP A 23 -0.20 3.47 20.53
CA ASP A 23 0.73 2.34 20.59
C ASP A 23 0.46 1.34 19.46
N ILE A 24 1.52 0.88 18.79
CA ILE A 24 1.38 -0.04 17.66
C ILE A 24 0.79 -1.40 18.07
N ALA A 25 1.07 -1.88 19.29
CA ALA A 25 0.54 -3.14 19.77
C ALA A 25 -1.00 -3.07 19.94
N ASP A 26 -1.51 -1.96 20.47
CA ASP A 26 -2.95 -1.72 20.61
C ASP A 26 -3.63 -1.64 19.24
N LEU A 27 -3.01 -0.93 18.29
CA LEU A 27 -3.51 -0.83 16.92
C LEU A 27 -3.61 -2.21 16.26
N ALA A 28 -2.55 -3.02 16.34
CA ALA A 28 -2.52 -4.36 15.76
C ALA A 28 -3.50 -5.35 16.41
N GLN A 29 -3.90 -5.12 17.67
CA GLN A 29 -4.87 -5.98 18.36
C GLN A 29 -6.31 -5.61 18.06
N SER A 30 -6.62 -4.32 17.96
CA SER A 30 -8.00 -3.82 18.03
C SER A 30 -8.54 -3.25 16.71
N ASN A 31 -7.70 -3.09 15.68
CA ASN A 31 -8.09 -2.46 14.42
C ASN A 31 -7.77 -3.34 13.22
N ASP A 32 -8.56 -3.21 12.16
CA ASP A 32 -8.17 -3.69 10.84
C ASP A 32 -7.18 -2.72 10.18
N PHE A 33 -6.45 -3.21 9.17
CA PHE A 33 -5.42 -2.41 8.53
C PHE A 33 -5.97 -1.15 7.85
N THR A 34 -7.21 -1.18 7.35
CA THR A 34 -7.87 -0.01 6.75
C THR A 34 -8.11 1.13 7.73
N ALA A 35 -8.43 0.83 8.99
CA ALA A 35 -8.53 1.84 10.04
C ALA A 35 -7.17 2.47 10.35
N VAL A 36 -6.08 1.68 10.33
CA VAL A 36 -4.70 2.15 10.53
C VAL A 36 -4.25 3.05 9.38
N ILE A 37 -4.56 2.68 8.13
CA ILE A 37 -4.32 3.55 6.96
C ILE A 37 -5.03 4.90 7.15
N TYR A 38 -6.31 4.87 7.55
CA TYR A 38 -7.08 6.10 7.80
C TYR A 38 -6.41 6.95 8.89
N LEU A 39 -5.99 6.34 10.00
CA LEU A 39 -5.25 7.02 11.07
C LEU A 39 -3.99 7.71 10.54
N LEU A 40 -3.18 7.00 9.76
CA LEU A 40 -1.93 7.55 9.23
C LEU A 40 -2.18 8.72 8.27
N LEU A 41 -3.18 8.62 7.40
CA LEU A 41 -3.53 9.66 6.44
C LEU A 41 -4.18 10.89 7.09
N TYR A 42 -5.16 10.69 7.99
CA TYR A 42 -6.01 11.74 8.52
C TYR A 42 -5.66 12.19 9.95
N GLY A 43 -4.72 11.52 10.61
CA GLY A 43 -4.25 11.85 11.96
C GLY A 43 -5.16 11.41 13.10
N LYS A 44 -6.28 10.74 12.82
CA LYS A 44 -7.24 10.24 13.82
C LYS A 44 -7.88 8.94 13.36
N LEU A 45 -8.26 8.08 14.30
CA LEU A 45 -9.01 6.86 13.99
C LEU A 45 -10.40 7.21 13.41
N PRO A 46 -10.89 6.44 12.42
CA PRO A 46 -12.20 6.68 11.86
C PRO A 46 -13.31 6.23 12.81
N ASN A 47 -14.45 6.93 12.80
CA ASN A 47 -15.70 6.35 13.29
C ASN A 47 -16.28 5.34 12.28
N LEU A 48 -17.35 4.64 12.65
CA LEU A 48 -17.95 3.58 11.82
C LEU A 48 -18.33 4.07 10.40
N GLU A 49 -18.94 5.25 10.29
CA GLU A 49 -19.35 5.83 9.01
C GLU A 49 -18.14 6.24 8.16
N GLN A 50 -17.12 6.82 8.78
CA GLN A 50 -15.88 7.19 8.11
C GLN A 50 -15.13 5.96 7.60
N HIS A 51 -15.06 4.91 8.41
CA HIS A 51 -14.41 3.65 8.07
C HIS A 51 -15.10 3.00 6.87
N LYS A 52 -16.43 2.88 6.90
CA LYS A 52 -17.21 2.33 5.78
C LYS A 52 -17.02 3.13 4.49
N LYS A 53 -17.07 4.46 4.56
CA LYS A 53 -16.85 5.33 3.38
C LYS A 53 -15.43 5.20 2.83
N PHE A 54 -14.44 5.12 3.72
CA PHE A 54 -13.05 4.97 3.33
C PHE A 54 -12.78 3.63 2.67
N PHE A 55 -13.37 2.56 3.20
CA PHE A 55 -13.29 1.23 2.61
C PHE A 55 -13.89 1.18 1.20
N LEU A 56 -15.09 1.72 0.99
CA LEU A 56 -15.72 1.81 -0.33
C LEU A 56 -14.86 2.60 -1.32
N LYS A 57 -14.23 3.68 -0.87
CA LYS A 57 -13.33 4.48 -1.69
C LYS A 57 -12.08 3.71 -2.12
N ILE A 58 -11.49 2.91 -1.23
CA ILE A 58 -10.37 2.02 -1.59
C ILE A 58 -10.82 1.02 -2.66
N GLN A 59 -12.00 0.43 -2.51
CA GLN A 59 -12.52 -0.52 -3.50
C GLN A 59 -12.71 0.10 -4.87
N GLU A 60 -13.34 1.29 -4.94
CA GLU A 60 -13.56 2.02 -6.19
C GLU A 60 -12.23 2.33 -6.92
N LEU A 61 -11.18 2.63 -6.16
CA LEU A 61 -9.88 3.01 -6.70
C LEU A 61 -8.92 1.83 -6.92
N SER A 62 -9.33 0.60 -6.63
CA SER A 62 -8.45 -0.59 -6.67
C SER A 62 -8.20 -1.15 -8.08
N LYS A 63 -8.97 -0.71 -9.08
CA LYS A 63 -8.85 -1.18 -10.46
C LYS A 63 -7.48 -0.85 -11.05
N VAL A 64 -6.78 -1.88 -11.52
CA VAL A 64 -5.47 -1.74 -12.17
C VAL A 64 -5.66 -1.43 -13.67
N PRO A 65 -5.01 -0.39 -14.23
CA PRO A 65 -5.05 -0.11 -15.65
C PRO A 65 -4.47 -1.22 -16.51
N GLU A 66 -5.02 -1.43 -17.71
CA GLU A 66 -4.59 -2.49 -18.64
C GLU A 66 -3.11 -2.34 -19.05
N GLN A 67 -2.61 -1.11 -19.16
CA GLN A 67 -1.20 -0.85 -19.47
C GLN A 67 -0.27 -1.41 -18.39
N VAL A 68 -0.68 -1.35 -17.12
CA VAL A 68 0.08 -1.94 -16.00
C VAL A 68 0.05 -3.46 -16.09
N VAL A 69 -1.11 -4.06 -16.39
CA VAL A 69 -1.27 -5.50 -16.64
C VAL A 69 -0.34 -5.96 -17.76
N ASN A 70 -0.26 -5.21 -18.85
CA ASN A 70 0.61 -5.51 -19.99
C ASN A 70 2.09 -5.42 -19.61
N VAL A 71 2.47 -4.43 -18.79
CA VAL A 71 3.84 -4.32 -18.26
C VAL A 71 4.20 -5.53 -17.42
N ILE A 72 3.33 -5.97 -16.50
CA ILE A 72 3.56 -7.18 -15.70
C ILE A 72 3.82 -8.38 -16.63
N LYS A 73 2.97 -8.58 -17.64
CA LYS A 73 3.08 -9.69 -18.60
C LYS A 73 4.33 -9.64 -19.48
N ALA A 74 4.89 -8.45 -19.71
CA ALA A 74 6.08 -8.26 -20.53
C ALA A 74 7.37 -8.72 -19.83
N PHE A 75 7.40 -8.81 -18.49
CA PHE A 75 8.56 -9.32 -17.76
C PHE A 75 8.67 -10.84 -17.87
N PRO A 76 9.89 -11.41 -17.87
CA PRO A 76 10.05 -12.85 -17.75
C PRO A 76 9.50 -13.34 -16.41
N LYS A 77 8.94 -14.56 -16.37
CA LYS A 77 8.38 -15.15 -15.14
C LYS A 77 9.42 -15.32 -14.02
N THR A 78 10.71 -15.32 -14.38
CA THR A 78 11.85 -15.39 -13.45
C THR A 78 12.29 -14.03 -12.92
N ALA A 79 11.68 -12.92 -13.36
CA ALA A 79 12.03 -11.59 -12.87
C ALA A 79 11.69 -11.44 -11.38
N HIS A 80 12.55 -10.73 -10.65
CA HIS A 80 12.32 -10.45 -9.24
C HIS A 80 11.06 -9.57 -9.08
N PRO A 81 10.09 -9.92 -8.20
CA PRO A 81 8.83 -9.16 -8.06
C PRO A 81 9.00 -7.66 -7.85
N MET A 82 10.01 -7.25 -7.07
CA MET A 82 10.32 -5.83 -6.83
C MET A 82 10.66 -5.06 -8.11
N SER A 83 11.35 -5.70 -9.07
CA SER A 83 11.69 -5.06 -10.35
C SER A 83 10.46 -4.81 -11.21
N ILE A 84 9.51 -5.75 -11.21
CA ILE A 84 8.23 -5.61 -11.93
C ILE A 84 7.38 -4.51 -11.28
N LEU A 85 7.35 -4.44 -9.94
CA LEU A 85 6.63 -3.40 -9.21
C LEU A 85 7.15 -1.99 -9.52
N ILE A 86 8.46 -1.80 -9.60
CA ILE A 86 9.08 -0.52 -9.99
C ILE A 86 8.61 -0.11 -11.40
N ALA A 87 8.59 -1.05 -12.35
CA ALA A 87 8.13 -0.78 -13.70
C ALA A 87 6.63 -0.41 -13.73
N CYS A 88 5.80 -1.09 -12.94
CA CYS A 88 4.38 -0.77 -12.79
C CYS A 88 4.18 0.66 -12.27
N PHE A 89 4.96 1.09 -11.28
CA PHE A 89 4.89 2.45 -10.77
C PHE A 89 5.36 3.49 -11.79
N ALA A 90 6.40 3.22 -12.57
CA ALA A 90 6.79 4.09 -13.68
C ALA A 90 5.64 4.24 -14.70
N THR A 91 4.94 3.15 -15.03
CA THR A 91 3.74 3.18 -15.90
C THR A 91 2.60 4.01 -15.31
N LEU A 92 2.29 3.83 -14.02
CA LEU A 92 1.27 4.62 -13.34
C LEU A 92 1.64 6.11 -13.28
N SER A 93 2.92 6.44 -13.08
CA SER A 93 3.41 7.81 -13.13
C SER A 93 3.15 8.46 -14.49
N ALA A 94 3.29 7.71 -15.59
CA ALA A 94 2.99 8.22 -16.93
C ALA A 94 1.47 8.40 -17.14
N LEU A 95 0.67 7.41 -16.76
CA LEU A 95 -0.80 7.44 -16.94
C LEU A 95 -1.48 8.56 -16.15
N TYR A 96 -1.00 8.83 -14.94
CA TYR A 96 -1.60 9.82 -14.05
C TYR A 96 -0.99 11.22 -14.18
N HIS A 97 -0.02 11.41 -15.09
CA HIS A 97 0.65 12.68 -15.27
C HIS A 97 -0.30 13.81 -15.68
N GLU A 98 -1.21 13.60 -16.63
CA GLU A 98 -2.16 14.66 -17.02
C GLU A 98 -3.12 15.04 -15.89
N ARG A 99 -3.60 14.06 -15.11
CA ARG A 99 -4.65 14.27 -14.10
C ARG A 99 -4.12 14.91 -12.82
N TYR A 100 -2.94 14.49 -12.37
CA TYR A 100 -2.38 14.91 -11.07
C TYR A 100 -1.08 15.70 -11.22
N GLY A 101 -0.42 15.61 -12.38
CA GLY A 101 0.85 16.28 -12.65
C GLY A 101 1.86 16.05 -11.53
N ASN A 102 2.41 17.16 -11.08
CA ASN A 102 3.32 17.25 -9.94
C ASN A 102 2.61 17.83 -8.69
N ASN A 103 1.32 18.15 -8.79
CA ASN A 103 0.61 18.95 -7.80
C ASN A 103 -0.26 18.06 -6.91
N VAL A 104 0.38 17.41 -5.94
CA VAL A 104 -0.31 16.63 -4.91
C VAL A 104 -0.69 17.60 -3.79
N SER A 105 -1.96 18.05 -3.76
CA SER A 105 -2.46 18.90 -2.68
C SER A 105 -2.54 18.12 -1.37
N ASN A 106 -2.09 18.72 -0.27
CA ASN A 106 -2.25 18.16 1.07
C ASN A 106 -3.74 18.04 1.49
N GLU A 107 -4.63 18.77 0.83
CA GLU A 107 -6.08 18.74 1.12
C GLU A 107 -6.79 17.59 0.39
N ASN A 108 -6.26 17.15 -0.75
CA ASN A 108 -6.84 16.07 -1.54
C ASN A 108 -5.92 14.83 -1.54
N LEU A 109 -6.28 13.87 -0.70
CA LEU A 109 -5.56 12.60 -0.57
C LEU A 109 -5.96 11.54 -1.60
N ASP A 110 -6.86 11.83 -2.55
CA ASP A 110 -7.39 10.86 -3.51
C ASP A 110 -6.29 10.13 -4.29
N PHE A 111 -5.24 10.86 -4.68
CA PHE A 111 -4.13 10.27 -5.42
C PHE A 111 -3.27 9.33 -4.55
N GLY A 112 -3.07 9.67 -3.28
CA GLY A 112 -2.42 8.77 -2.31
C GLY A 112 -3.26 7.53 -2.04
N ILE A 113 -4.58 7.71 -1.87
CA ILE A 113 -5.51 6.61 -1.64
C ILE A 113 -5.58 5.68 -2.85
N SER A 114 -5.52 6.21 -4.08
CA SER A 114 -5.51 5.36 -5.28
C SER A 114 -4.24 4.52 -5.38
N ALA A 115 -3.09 5.00 -4.92
CA ALA A 115 -1.88 4.19 -4.80
C ALA A 115 -2.08 3.05 -3.78
N ILE A 116 -2.58 3.35 -2.58
CA ILE A 116 -2.85 2.35 -1.53
C ILE A 116 -3.85 1.28 -2.00
N ALA A 117 -4.82 1.68 -2.82
CA ALA A 117 -5.84 0.79 -3.36
C ALA A 117 -5.31 -0.15 -4.47
N GLN A 118 -4.45 0.35 -5.36
CA GLN A 118 -3.96 -0.42 -6.51
C GLN A 118 -2.78 -1.34 -6.17
N VAL A 119 -1.93 -0.96 -5.21
CA VAL A 119 -0.71 -1.71 -4.88
C VAL A 119 -0.97 -3.19 -4.54
N PRO A 120 -1.95 -3.56 -3.71
CA PRO A 120 -2.24 -4.97 -3.41
C PRO A 120 -2.62 -5.78 -4.65
N ALA A 121 -3.43 -5.20 -5.55
CA ALA A 121 -3.84 -5.85 -6.79
C ALA A 121 -2.64 -6.06 -7.73
N ILE A 122 -1.76 -5.05 -7.85
CA ILE A 122 -0.52 -5.14 -8.63
C ILE A 122 0.39 -6.25 -8.06
N ILE A 123 0.61 -6.26 -6.75
CA ILE A 123 1.45 -7.29 -6.09
C ILE A 123 0.86 -8.69 -6.33
N ALA A 124 -0.46 -8.84 -6.24
CA ALA A 124 -1.12 -10.12 -6.51
C ALA A 124 -0.97 -10.57 -7.97
N MET A 125 -1.12 -9.66 -8.93
CA MET A 125 -0.88 -9.95 -10.34
C MET A 125 0.58 -10.32 -10.60
N VAL A 126 1.55 -9.64 -9.96
CA VAL A 126 2.98 -9.97 -10.05
C VAL A 126 3.27 -11.37 -9.51
N TYR A 127 2.72 -11.71 -8.35
CA TYR A 127 2.85 -13.06 -7.78
C TYR A 127 2.29 -14.12 -8.73
N ARG A 128 1.10 -13.90 -9.28
CA ARG A 128 0.46 -14.86 -10.17
C ARG A 128 1.19 -15.00 -11.50
N HIS A 129 1.69 -13.90 -12.06
CA HIS A 129 2.53 -13.91 -13.26
C HIS A 129 3.79 -14.76 -13.08
N THR A 130 4.51 -14.54 -11.98
CA THR A 130 5.75 -15.29 -11.67
C THR A 130 5.48 -16.77 -11.37
N ASN A 131 4.24 -17.14 -11.00
CA ASN A 131 3.79 -18.51 -10.76
C ASN A 131 2.99 -19.12 -11.93
N ASP A 132 2.92 -18.46 -13.09
CA ASP A 132 2.16 -18.92 -14.26
C ASP A 132 0.66 -19.15 -14.00
N GLN A 133 0.04 -18.21 -13.28
CA GLN A 133 -1.36 -18.24 -12.90
C GLN A 133 -2.13 -17.07 -13.52
N GLU A 134 -3.36 -17.34 -13.95
CA GLU A 134 -4.30 -16.32 -14.45
C GLU A 134 -4.63 -15.28 -13.38
N PHE A 135 -4.73 -14.00 -13.73
CA PHE A 135 -5.01 -12.93 -12.78
C PHE A 135 -6.42 -13.03 -12.20
N ILE A 136 -6.59 -12.55 -10.97
CA ILE A 136 -7.87 -12.53 -10.26
C ILE A 136 -8.18 -11.08 -9.90
N ASP A 137 -9.37 -10.62 -10.27
CA ASP A 137 -9.85 -9.28 -9.96
C ASP A 137 -10.17 -9.09 -8.47
N THR A 138 -10.20 -7.83 -8.05
CA THR A 138 -10.59 -7.42 -6.70
C THR A 138 -12.03 -7.79 -6.41
N ASP A 139 -12.27 -8.33 -5.21
CA ASP A 139 -13.61 -8.64 -4.73
C ASP A 139 -14.09 -7.54 -3.76
N ASN A 140 -15.18 -6.87 -4.14
CA ASN A 140 -15.74 -5.73 -3.39
C ASN A 140 -16.58 -6.17 -2.17
N GLU A 141 -16.78 -7.47 -1.95
CA GLU A 141 -17.45 -7.97 -0.75
C GLU A 141 -16.45 -8.33 0.36
N LEU A 142 -15.15 -8.35 0.04
CA LEU A 142 -14.09 -8.75 0.96
C LEU A 142 -13.35 -7.55 1.54
N ASN A 143 -13.01 -7.63 2.83
CA ASN A 143 -12.15 -6.65 3.48
C ASN A 143 -10.75 -6.63 2.85
N TYR A 144 -9.95 -5.60 3.15
CA TYR A 144 -8.66 -5.33 2.50
C TYR A 144 -7.74 -6.57 2.42
N SER A 145 -7.45 -7.17 3.57
CA SER A 145 -6.53 -8.31 3.67
C SER A 145 -7.11 -9.60 3.06
N LYS A 146 -8.42 -9.83 3.18
CA LYS A 146 -9.07 -11.00 2.58
C LYS A 146 -9.18 -10.88 1.06
N SER A 147 -9.43 -9.67 0.54
CA SER A 147 -9.41 -9.38 -0.89
C SER A 147 -8.00 -9.61 -1.47
N PHE A 148 -6.95 -9.13 -0.78
CA PHE A 148 -5.56 -9.42 -1.16
C PHE A 148 -5.23 -10.92 -1.20
N LEU A 149 -5.63 -11.69 -0.16
CA LEU A 149 -5.45 -13.14 -0.16
C LEU A 149 -6.17 -13.85 -1.30
N ARG A 150 -7.41 -13.43 -1.60
CA ARG A 150 -8.17 -13.99 -2.73
C ARG A 150 -7.48 -13.68 -4.06
N MET A 151 -6.97 -12.46 -4.24
CA MET A 151 -6.23 -12.12 -5.45
C MET A 151 -4.94 -12.92 -5.60
N MET A 152 -4.24 -13.23 -4.50
CA MET A 152 -3.00 -14.03 -4.54
C MET A 152 -3.28 -15.52 -4.81
N PHE A 153 -4.19 -16.13 -4.04
CA PHE A 153 -4.34 -17.58 -3.92
C PHE A 153 -5.65 -18.14 -4.48
N GLY A 154 -6.55 -17.28 -4.96
CA GLY A 154 -7.88 -17.67 -5.44
C GLY A 154 -8.69 -18.40 -4.37
N ASN A 155 -9.35 -19.49 -4.77
CA ASN A 155 -10.20 -20.31 -3.89
C ASN A 155 -9.44 -21.48 -3.25
N ALA A 156 -8.11 -21.44 -3.20
CA ALA A 156 -7.30 -22.52 -2.62
C ALA A 156 -7.45 -22.64 -1.08
N LEU A 157 -7.92 -21.57 -0.43
CA LEU A 157 -8.14 -21.51 1.01
C LEU A 157 -9.62 -21.70 1.32
N ASP A 158 -9.93 -22.57 2.27
CA ASP A 158 -11.26 -22.62 2.87
C ASP A 158 -11.59 -21.33 3.66
N ASN A 159 -12.86 -21.13 3.99
CA ASN A 159 -13.35 -19.89 4.61
C ASN A 159 -12.70 -19.62 5.99
N ASP A 160 -12.45 -20.65 6.78
CA ASP A 160 -11.88 -20.52 8.13
C ASP A 160 -10.40 -20.13 8.06
N LYS A 161 -9.61 -20.81 7.21
CA LYS A 161 -8.21 -20.46 6.97
C LYS A 161 -8.05 -19.09 6.33
N SER A 162 -8.89 -18.75 5.35
CA SER A 162 -8.89 -17.42 4.73
C SER A 162 -9.13 -16.32 5.78
N THR A 163 -10.07 -16.54 6.70
CA THR A 163 -10.35 -15.59 7.79
C THR A 163 -9.20 -15.49 8.78
N LEU A 164 -8.58 -16.62 9.16
CA LEU A 164 -7.42 -16.64 10.05
C LEU A 164 -6.22 -15.91 9.42
N PHE A 165 -5.90 -16.19 8.16
CA PHE A 165 -4.78 -15.57 7.46
C PHE A 165 -5.03 -14.10 7.17
N ALA A 166 -6.27 -13.69 6.88
CA ALA A 166 -6.60 -12.27 6.71
C ALA A 166 -6.33 -11.48 7.99
N LYS A 167 -6.71 -12.02 9.17
CA LYS A 167 -6.42 -11.40 10.47
C LYS A 167 -4.92 -11.34 10.76
N ALA A 168 -4.17 -12.37 10.39
CA ALA A 168 -2.71 -12.35 10.52
C ALA A 168 -2.08 -11.29 9.61
N LEU A 169 -2.57 -11.15 8.38
CA LEU A 169 -2.12 -10.11 7.44
C LEU A 169 -2.45 -8.70 7.91
N ASP A 170 -3.64 -8.47 8.47
CA ASP A 170 -3.98 -7.16 9.05
C ASP A 170 -2.95 -6.73 10.11
N LYS A 171 -2.50 -7.68 10.94
CA LYS A 171 -1.43 -7.45 11.91
C LYS A 171 -0.09 -7.18 11.25
N ILE A 172 0.31 -8.03 10.30
CA ILE A 172 1.57 -7.85 9.57
C ILE A 172 1.61 -6.49 8.90
N PHE A 173 0.55 -6.11 8.18
CA PHE A 173 0.47 -4.81 7.52
C PHE A 173 0.46 -3.65 8.51
N THR A 174 -0.27 -3.75 9.61
CA THR A 174 -0.24 -2.72 10.67
C THR A 174 1.17 -2.54 11.23
N LEU A 175 1.87 -3.64 11.52
CA LEU A 175 3.23 -3.63 12.05
C LEU A 175 4.26 -3.05 11.06
N HIS A 176 3.95 -3.04 9.76
CA HIS A 176 4.83 -2.52 8.71
C HIS A 176 4.29 -1.24 8.03
N ALA A 177 3.24 -0.63 8.60
CA ALA A 177 2.53 0.47 7.96
C ALA A 177 3.38 1.74 7.82
N ASP A 178 4.18 2.04 8.83
CA ASP A 178 5.17 3.12 8.81
C ASP A 178 6.29 2.83 9.82
N HIS A 179 7.48 3.39 9.59
CA HIS A 179 8.61 3.23 10.52
C HIS A 179 9.48 4.49 10.52
N GLU A 180 8.81 5.64 10.67
CA GLU A 180 9.41 6.97 10.79
C GLU A 180 10.34 7.33 9.60
N GLN A 181 11.54 7.89 9.84
CA GLN A 181 12.45 8.34 8.78
C GLN A 181 13.44 7.24 8.35
N ASN A 182 12.93 6.05 8.05
CA ASN A 182 13.73 4.98 7.45
C ASN A 182 14.20 5.35 6.01
N ALA A 183 15.11 4.56 5.46
CA ALA A 183 15.75 4.85 4.17
C ALA A 183 14.75 5.00 3.01
N SER A 184 13.74 4.13 2.91
CA SER A 184 12.76 4.17 1.82
C SER A 184 11.83 5.38 1.95
N THR A 185 11.34 5.70 3.16
CA THR A 185 10.59 6.94 3.42
C THR A 185 11.42 8.18 3.12
N ALA A 186 12.69 8.20 3.50
CA ALA A 186 13.60 9.31 3.20
C ALA A 186 13.79 9.49 1.68
N ALA A 187 13.96 8.40 0.92
CA ALA A 187 14.07 8.45 -0.53
C ALA A 187 12.80 9.02 -1.19
N VAL A 188 11.62 8.56 -0.76
CA VAL A 188 10.32 9.10 -1.22
C VAL A 188 10.26 10.61 -0.99
N ARG A 189 10.66 11.09 0.19
CA ARG A 189 10.63 12.52 0.52
C ARG A 189 11.62 13.34 -0.30
N VAL A 190 12.84 12.84 -0.51
CA VAL A 190 13.86 13.53 -1.30
C VAL A 190 13.40 13.66 -2.76
N VAL A 191 12.92 12.58 -3.37
CA VAL A 191 12.41 12.60 -4.76
C VAL A 191 11.16 13.47 -4.89
N GLY A 192 10.26 13.43 -3.89
CA GLY A 192 9.09 14.29 -3.82
C GLY A 192 9.44 15.78 -3.68
N SER A 193 10.52 16.12 -2.98
CA SER A 193 10.95 17.51 -2.82
C SER A 193 11.39 18.17 -4.13
N ALA A 194 11.78 17.37 -5.14
CA ALA A 194 12.06 17.85 -6.49
C ALA A 194 10.79 18.09 -7.33
N GLY A 195 9.60 17.84 -6.76
CA GLY A 195 8.32 17.95 -7.46
C GLY A 195 7.99 16.74 -8.35
N SER A 196 8.60 15.58 -8.08
CA SER A 196 8.30 14.37 -8.85
C SER A 196 6.89 13.85 -8.57
N ASN A 197 6.27 13.22 -9.56
CA ASN A 197 4.96 12.57 -9.39
C ASN A 197 4.98 11.52 -8.27
N LEU A 198 3.82 11.29 -7.62
CA LEU A 198 3.66 10.32 -6.54
C LEU A 198 4.22 8.93 -6.88
N PHE A 199 3.86 8.34 -8.02
CA PHE A 199 4.32 6.99 -8.36
C PHE A 199 5.82 6.94 -8.69
N ALA A 200 6.40 8.03 -9.20
CA ALA A 200 7.85 8.14 -9.33
C ALA A 200 8.54 8.17 -7.95
N CYS A 201 7.96 8.88 -6.97
CA CYS A 201 8.45 8.87 -5.59
C CYS A 201 8.34 7.46 -4.97
N LEU A 202 7.20 6.79 -5.15
CA LEU A 202 7.00 5.42 -4.67
C LEU A 202 7.97 4.43 -5.34
N SER A 203 8.34 4.64 -6.60
CA SER A 203 9.36 3.83 -7.29
C SER A 203 10.72 3.93 -6.58
N ALA A 204 11.11 5.13 -6.16
CA ALA A 204 12.34 5.33 -5.38
C ALA A 204 12.26 4.67 -3.99
N GLY A 205 11.10 4.74 -3.34
CA GLY A 205 10.84 4.04 -2.08
C GLY A 205 10.99 2.53 -2.21
N VAL A 206 10.38 1.92 -3.23
CA VAL A 206 10.48 0.47 -3.51
C VAL A 206 11.91 0.07 -3.87
N ALA A 207 12.60 0.84 -4.71
CA ALA A 207 13.99 0.57 -5.05
C ALA A 207 14.91 0.61 -3.82
N THR A 208 14.67 1.55 -2.91
CA THR A 208 15.42 1.68 -1.66
C THR A 208 15.09 0.55 -0.69
N LEU A 209 13.81 0.15 -0.59
CA LEU A 209 13.35 -0.96 0.24
C LEU A 209 13.87 -2.32 -0.26
N TRP A 210 14.13 -2.47 -1.57
CA TRP A 210 14.67 -3.69 -2.14
C TRP A 210 16.16 -3.94 -1.79
N GLY A 211 16.86 -2.93 -1.26
CA GLY A 211 18.20 -3.12 -0.73
C GLY A 211 18.28 -4.25 0.31
N PRO A 212 19.47 -4.86 0.50
CA PRO A 212 19.66 -6.00 1.41
C PRO A 212 19.37 -5.66 2.88
#